data_AF-A0A0B3AKE1-F1
#
_entry.id   AF-A0A0B3AKE1-F1
#
_cell.length_a   1.000
_cell.length_b   1.000
_cell.length_c   1.000
_cell.angle_alpha   90.00
_cell.angle_beta   90.00
_cell.angle_gamma   90.00
#
_symmetry.space_group_name_H-M   'P 1'
#
loop_
_entity.id
_entity.type
_entity.pdbx_description
1 polymer ?
#
loop_
_entity_poly.entity_id
_entity_poly.type
_entity_poly.pdbx_seq_one_letter_code
_entity_poly.pdbx_strand_id
1 'polypeptide(L)'
;MADPFSILVANLNALGFFGFLLPWIFMFAVTYGLLAKAKFFEDTKIVGVISLVLAFFVVGFGGPWLAGFFVNLFGYAAIIIAGLLVIVLFITMSGGSIGKFFDNKGVAAILVGIGIIVFFIAMGGFSVVVSDAVIGIIFIIIIMAIAVYFIAGNSK
;
A
#
# COMPACT_ATOMS: atom_id res chain seq x y z
N MET A 1 -25.08 -20.52 0.55
CA MET A 1 -25.47 -19.19 0.03
C MET A 1 -24.20 -18.39 -0.09
N ALA A 2 -23.93 -17.78 -1.25
CA ALA A 2 -22.80 -16.85 -1.37
C ALA A 2 -23.07 -15.65 -0.44
N ASP A 3 -22.05 -15.17 0.27
CA ASP A 3 -22.22 -14.01 1.12
C ASP A 3 -22.52 -12.75 0.26
N PRO A 4 -23.26 -11.76 0.79
CA PRO A 4 -23.64 -10.57 0.01
C PRO A 4 -22.46 -9.75 -0.51
N PHE A 5 -21.31 -9.81 0.16
CA PHE A 5 -20.11 -9.07 -0.22
C PHE A 5 -19.42 -9.70 -1.43
N SER A 6 -19.32 -11.03 -1.46
CA SER A 6 -18.83 -11.82 -2.58
C SER A 6 -19.65 -11.58 -3.85
N ILE A 7 -20.98 -11.46 -3.71
CA ILE A 7 -21.87 -11.11 -4.83
C ILE A 7 -21.58 -9.69 -5.33
N LEU A 8 -21.43 -8.71 -4.43
CA LEU A 8 -21.10 -7.34 -4.80
C LEU A 8 -19.76 -7.25 -5.54
N VAL A 9 -18.72 -7.91 -5.03
CA VAL A 9 -17.39 -7.92 -5.64
C VAL A 9 -17.45 -8.57 -7.03
N ALA A 10 -18.18 -9.67 -7.19
CA ALA A 10 -18.36 -10.33 -8.48
C ALA A 10 -19.05 -9.41 -9.50
N ASN A 11 -20.10 -8.69 -9.08
CA ASN A 11 -20.80 -7.73 -9.93
C ASN A 11 -19.89 -6.56 -10.35
N LEU A 12 -19.12 -6.01 -9.40
CA LEU A 12 -18.17 -4.93 -9.69
C LEU A 12 -17.07 -5.40 -10.65
N ASN A 13 -16.60 -6.64 -10.49
CA ASN A 13 -15.63 -7.24 -11.40
C ASN A 13 -16.22 -7.40 -12.81
N ALA A 14 -17.45 -7.94 -12.93
CA ALA A 14 -18.14 -8.12 -14.20
C ALA A 14 -18.41 -6.79 -14.94
N LEU A 15 -18.63 -5.71 -14.19
CA LEU A 15 -18.76 -4.35 -14.75
C LEU A 15 -17.42 -3.72 -15.15
N GLY A 16 -16.30 -4.42 -14.96
CA GLY A 16 -14.97 -3.91 -15.25
C GLY A 16 -14.48 -2.86 -14.26
N PHE A 17 -15.11 -2.71 -13.09
CA PHE A 17 -14.73 -1.69 -12.10
C PHE A 17 -13.25 -1.78 -11.73
N PHE A 18 -12.77 -2.98 -11.38
CA PHE A 18 -11.37 -3.19 -11.01
C PHE A 18 -10.41 -3.17 -12.20
N GLY A 19 -10.88 -3.55 -13.38
CA GLY A 19 -10.08 -3.62 -14.62
C GLY A 19 -9.92 -2.28 -15.35
N PHE A 20 -10.86 -1.36 -15.16
CA PHE A 20 -11.00 -0.13 -15.94
C PHE A 20 -11.17 1.09 -15.04
N LEU A 21 -12.22 1.11 -14.22
CA LEU A 21 -12.60 2.33 -13.50
C LEU A 21 -11.63 2.66 -12.35
N LEU A 22 -11.22 1.66 -11.59
CA LEU A 22 -10.36 1.84 -10.41
C LEU A 22 -8.94 2.33 -10.79
N PRO A 23 -8.25 1.75 -11.79
CA PRO A 23 -6.98 2.30 -12.27
C PRO A 23 -7.12 3.73 -12.81
N TRP A 24 -8.23 4.03 -13.49
CA TRP A 24 -8.51 5.38 -13.99
C TRP A 24 -8.62 6.40 -12.84
N ILE A 25 -9.44 6.11 -11.83
CA ILE A 25 -9.63 6.99 -10.66
C ILE A 25 -8.31 7.19 -9.91
N PHE A 26 -7.55 6.11 -9.70
CA PHE A 26 -6.28 6.19 -8.98
C PHE A 26 -5.23 6.99 -9.74
N MET A 27 -5.09 6.78 -11.04
CA MET A 27 -4.17 7.56 -11.85
C MET A 27 -4.58 9.05 -11.85
N PHE A 28 -5.87 9.33 -11.99
CA PHE A 28 -6.39 10.70 -11.89
C PHE A 28 -6.06 11.34 -10.54
N ALA A 29 -6.33 10.66 -9.43
CA ALA A 29 -6.09 11.18 -8.09
C ALA A 29 -4.60 11.44 -7.84
N VAL A 30 -3.72 10.52 -8.26
CA VAL A 30 -2.26 10.66 -8.09
C VAL A 30 -1.72 11.81 -8.93
N THR A 31 -2.05 11.86 -10.22
CA THR A 31 -1.60 12.94 -11.12
C THR A 31 -2.12 14.30 -10.68
N TYR A 32 -3.40 14.40 -10.33
CA TYR A 32 -4.01 15.62 -9.82
C TYR A 32 -3.35 16.08 -8.53
N GLY A 33 -3.20 15.18 -7.55
CA GLY A 33 -2.58 15.48 -6.27
C GLY A 33 -1.13 15.96 -6.41
N LEU A 34 -0.36 15.31 -7.30
CA LEU A 34 1.02 15.70 -7.57
C LEU A 34 1.12 17.06 -8.27
N LEU A 35 0.35 17.28 -9.34
CA LEU A 35 0.36 18.53 -10.10
C LEU A 35 -0.13 19.72 -9.26
N ALA A 36 -1.19 19.51 -8.46
CA ALA A 36 -1.71 20.52 -7.55
C ALA A 36 -0.70 20.87 -6.46
N LYS A 37 -0.03 19.87 -5.87
CA LYS A 37 0.99 20.09 -4.83
C LYS A 37 2.24 20.78 -5.39
N ALA A 38 2.67 20.39 -6.59
CA ALA A 38 3.84 20.96 -7.25
C ALA A 38 3.59 22.39 -7.78
N LYS A 39 2.32 22.85 -7.79
CA LYS A 39 1.91 24.16 -8.34
C LYS A 39 2.42 24.40 -9.77
N PHE A 40 2.45 23.34 -10.58
CA PHE A 40 2.89 23.43 -11.98
C PHE A 40 2.00 24.37 -12.80
N PHE A 41 0.72 24.47 -12.44
CA PHE A 41 -0.24 25.40 -13.04
C PHE A 41 -0.99 26.13 -11.93
N GLU A 42 -1.28 27.41 -12.12
CA GLU A 42 -2.04 28.23 -11.17
C GLU A 42 -3.54 27.92 -11.21
N ASP A 43 -4.06 27.52 -12.38
CA ASP A 43 -5.47 27.16 -12.55
C ASP A 43 -5.71 25.67 -12.25
N THR A 44 -6.43 25.41 -11.17
CA THR A 44 -6.81 24.06 -10.74
C THR A 44 -7.70 23.32 -11.73
N LYS A 45 -8.44 24.04 -12.59
CA LYS A 45 -9.23 23.42 -13.67
C LYS A 45 -8.33 22.83 -14.74
N ILE A 46 -7.25 23.52 -15.10
CA ILE A 46 -6.26 23.02 -16.05
C ILE A 46 -5.58 21.77 -15.49
N VAL A 47 -5.19 21.79 -14.21
CA VAL A 47 -4.65 20.61 -13.52
C VAL A 47 -5.63 19.44 -13.57
N GLY A 48 -6.91 19.68 -13.31
CA GLY A 48 -7.98 18.69 -13.40
C GLY A 48 -8.09 18.08 -14.80
N VAL A 49 -8.16 18.91 -15.83
CA VAL A 49 -8.29 18.46 -17.23
C VAL A 49 -7.07 17.63 -17.65
N ILE A 50 -5.85 18.10 -17.37
CA ILE A 50 -4.62 17.36 -17.72
C ILE A 50 -4.57 16.01 -17.01
N SER A 51 -4.87 15.98 -15.71
CA SER A 51 -4.90 14.76 -14.91
C SER A 51 -5.93 13.76 -15.44
N LEU A 52 -7.10 14.25 -15.85
CA LEU A 52 -8.18 13.42 -16.39
C LEU A 52 -7.81 12.83 -17.75
N VAL A 53 -7.21 13.62 -18.63
CA VAL A 53 -6.71 13.18 -19.93
C VAL A 53 -5.62 12.12 -19.75
N LEU A 54 -4.64 12.36 -18.86
CA LEU A 54 -3.57 11.39 -18.57
C LEU A 54 -4.12 10.08 -18.00
N ALA A 55 -5.07 10.15 -17.06
CA ALA A 55 -5.71 8.97 -16.49
C ALA A 55 -6.44 8.14 -17.56
N PHE A 56 -7.05 8.78 -18.55
CA PHE A 56 -7.78 8.10 -19.64
C PHE A 56 -6.84 7.27 -20.52
N PHE A 57 -5.68 7.82 -20.88
CA PHE A 57 -4.68 7.11 -21.68
C PHE A 57 -4.04 5.93 -20.94
N VAL A 58 -3.94 6.05 -19.63
CA VAL A 58 -3.38 5.01 -18.77
C VAL A 58 -4.22 3.74 -18.79
N VAL A 59 -5.54 3.83 -18.94
CA VAL A 59 -6.40 2.65 -19.10
C VAL A 59 -6.29 2.05 -20.50
N GLY A 60 -6.22 2.88 -21.54
CA GLY A 60 -6.05 2.42 -22.92
C GLY A 60 -4.71 1.73 -23.18
N PHE A 61 -3.65 2.18 -22.51
CA PHE A 61 -2.30 1.59 -22.64
C PHE A 61 -2.07 0.43 -21.66
N GLY A 62 -2.49 0.60 -20.40
CA GLY A 62 -2.18 -0.33 -19.31
C GLY A 62 -3.15 -1.49 -19.15
N GLY A 63 -4.41 -1.34 -19.57
CA GLY A 63 -5.43 -2.38 -19.57
C GLY A 63 -5.47 -3.24 -18.29
N PRO A 64 -5.68 -4.57 -18.42
CA PRO A 64 -5.72 -5.50 -17.28
C PRO A 64 -4.42 -5.56 -16.46
N TRP A 65 -3.26 -5.26 -17.06
CA TRP A 65 -1.96 -5.31 -16.40
C TRP A 65 -1.82 -4.22 -15.33
N LEU A 66 -2.27 -3.01 -15.66
CA LEU A 66 -2.26 -1.89 -14.74
C LEU A 66 -3.26 -2.09 -13.59
N ALA A 67 -4.42 -2.67 -13.89
CA ALA A 67 -5.37 -3.10 -12.88
C ALA A 67 -4.73 -4.09 -11.89
N GLY A 68 -4.07 -5.12 -12.41
CA GLY A 68 -3.32 -6.08 -11.60
C GLY A 68 -2.23 -5.39 -10.75
N PHE A 69 -1.46 -4.48 -11.35
CA PHE A 69 -0.44 -3.70 -10.64
C PHE A 69 -1.04 -2.93 -9.45
N PHE A 70 -2.12 -2.17 -9.65
CA PHE A 70 -2.71 -1.38 -8.57
C PHE A 70 -3.34 -2.25 -7.49
N VAL A 71 -4.06 -3.31 -7.87
CA VAL A 71 -4.63 -4.27 -6.90
C VAL A 71 -3.53 -4.88 -6.04
N ASN A 72 -2.42 -5.32 -6.66
CA ASN A 72 -1.29 -5.90 -5.94
C ASN A 72 -0.56 -4.85 -5.10
N LEU A 73 -0.24 -3.68 -5.67
CA LEU A 73 0.45 -2.60 -4.98
C LEU A 73 -0.30 -2.17 -3.72
N PHE A 74 -1.59 -1.86 -3.84
CA PHE A 74 -2.40 -1.41 -2.71
C PHE A 74 -2.72 -2.55 -1.74
N GLY A 75 -2.87 -3.79 -2.23
CA GLY A 75 -3.00 -4.97 -1.37
C GLY A 75 -1.77 -5.17 -0.48
N TYR A 76 -0.57 -5.19 -1.06
CA TYR A 76 0.68 -5.31 -0.32
C TYR A 76 0.94 -4.09 0.57
N ALA A 77 0.69 -2.88 0.08
CA ALA A 77 0.83 -1.67 0.89
C ALA A 77 -0.10 -1.68 2.11
N ALA A 78 -1.35 -2.14 1.96
CA ALA A 78 -2.29 -2.26 3.07
C ALA A 78 -1.80 -3.25 4.14
N ILE A 79 -1.29 -4.41 3.71
CA ILE A 79 -0.70 -5.42 4.62
C ILE A 79 0.48 -4.81 5.39
N ILE A 80 1.38 -4.11 4.69
CA ILE A 80 2.56 -3.50 5.31
C ILE A 80 2.17 -2.39 6.27
N ILE A 81 1.23 -1.50 5.89
CA ILE A 81 0.73 -0.44 6.77
C ILE A 81 0.08 -1.06 8.01
N ALA A 82 -0.73 -2.11 7.87
CA ALA A 82 -1.31 -2.82 9.00
C ALA A 82 -0.23 -3.40 9.94
N GLY A 83 0.81 -4.03 9.38
CA GLY A 83 1.96 -4.51 10.16
C GLY A 83 2.71 -3.38 10.86
N LEU A 84 2.91 -2.24 10.20
CA LEU A 84 3.55 -1.06 10.77
C LEU A 84 2.74 -0.47 11.92
N LEU A 85 1.41 -0.43 11.78
CA LEU A 85 0.51 0.02 12.84
C LEU A 85 0.61 -0.86 14.08
N VAL A 86 0.73 -2.19 13.91
CA VAL A 86 0.96 -3.11 15.02
C VAL A 86 2.28 -2.81 15.72
N ILE A 87 3.37 -2.58 14.98
CA ILE A 87 4.68 -2.22 15.55
C ILE A 87 4.58 -0.89 16.32
N VAL A 88 3.93 0.12 15.73
CA VAL A 88 3.71 1.42 16.38
C VAL A 88 2.94 1.26 17.69
N LEU A 89 1.92 0.40 17.71
CA LEU A 89 1.12 0.11 18.89
C LEU A 89 1.96 -0.51 20.01
N PHE A 90 2.86 -1.44 19.70
CA PHE A 90 3.79 -2.00 20.68
C PHE A 90 4.80 -0.96 21.20
N ILE A 91 5.32 -0.11 20.31
CA ILE A 91 6.24 0.98 20.70
C ILE A 91 5.56 1.92 21.70
N THR A 92 4.34 2.36 21.41
CA THR A 92 3.60 3.24 22.33
C THR A 92 3.23 2.55 23.64
N MET A 93 2.84 1.27 23.61
CA MET A 93 2.58 0.50 24.83
C MET A 93 3.83 0.34 25.71
N SER A 94 5.02 0.28 25.12
CA SER A 94 6.30 0.23 25.84
C SER A 94 6.78 1.59 26.36
N GLY A 95 5.99 2.66 26.19
CA GLY A 95 6.37 4.03 26.58
C GLY A 95 7.28 4.75 25.57
N GLY A 96 7.49 4.16 24.38
CA GLY A 96 8.28 4.75 23.31
C GLY A 96 7.54 5.87 22.57
N SER A 97 8.29 6.88 22.11
CA SER A 97 7.74 7.99 21.31
C SER A 97 7.78 7.70 19.82
N ILE A 98 6.63 7.75 19.15
CA ILE A 98 6.48 7.52 17.69
C ILE A 98 7.36 8.48 16.88
N GLY A 99 7.43 9.76 17.24
CA GLY A 99 8.17 10.78 16.48
C GLY A 99 9.65 10.44 16.30
N LYS A 100 10.32 10.01 17.38
CA LYS A 100 11.75 9.64 17.33
C LYS A 100 12.02 8.39 16.49
N PHE A 101 11.03 7.52 16.32
CA PHE A 101 11.16 6.33 15.48
C PHE A 101 11.14 6.69 13.99
N PHE A 102 10.22 7.57 13.57
CA PHE A 102 10.10 7.99 12.17
C PHE A 102 11.13 9.04 11.75
N ASP A 103 11.67 9.83 12.68
CA ASP A 103 12.74 10.80 12.39
C ASP A 103 14.12 10.13 12.19
N ASN A 104 14.24 8.84 12.49
CA ASN A 104 15.50 8.11 12.31
C ASN A 104 15.75 7.85 10.81
N LYS A 105 16.85 8.41 10.29
CA LYS A 105 17.29 8.22 8.90
C LYS A 105 17.40 6.75 8.49
N GLY A 106 17.75 5.86 9.42
CA GLY A 106 17.78 4.42 9.17
C GLY A 106 16.38 3.82 8.95
N VAL A 107 15.39 4.25 9.74
CA VAL A 107 14.00 3.82 9.59
C VAL A 107 13.42 4.38 8.29
N ALA A 108 13.68 5.64 7.97
CA ALA A 108 13.28 6.23 6.68
C ALA A 108 13.87 5.47 5.48
N ALA A 109 15.17 5.11 5.54
CA ALA A 109 15.81 4.33 4.47
C ALA A 109 15.19 2.92 4.32
N ILE A 110 14.86 2.26 5.44
CA ILE A 110 14.18 0.96 5.43
C ILE A 110 12.77 1.08 4.82
N LEU A 111 11.99 2.09 5.20
CA LEU A 111 10.64 2.30 4.65
C LEU A 111 10.67 2.58 3.15
N VAL A 112 11.62 3.40 2.69
CA VAL A 112 11.83 3.65 1.26
C VAL A 112 12.24 2.37 0.53
N GLY A 113 13.15 1.58 1.10
CA GLY A 113 13.55 0.28 0.56
C GLY A 113 12.39 -0.70 0.44
N ILE A 114 11.55 -0.80 1.48
CA ILE A 114 10.31 -1.61 1.46
C ILE A 114 9.38 -1.12 0.34
N GLY A 115 9.17 0.20 0.21
CA GLY A 115 8.34 0.77 -0.85
C GLY A 115 8.85 0.41 -2.26
N ILE A 116 10.16 0.46 -2.47
CA ILE A 116 10.79 0.07 -3.74
C ILE A 116 10.58 -1.43 -4.02
N ILE A 117 10.79 -2.30 -3.02
CA ILE A 117 10.58 -3.75 -3.18
C ILE A 117 9.13 -4.05 -3.54
N VAL A 118 8.17 -3.45 -2.82
CA VAL A 118 6.73 -3.65 -3.08
C VAL A 118 6.36 -3.19 -4.48
N PHE A 119 6.92 -2.07 -4.94
CA PHE A 119 6.71 -1.58 -6.30
C PHE A 119 7.18 -2.59 -7.36
N PHE A 120 8.37 -3.18 -7.19
CA PHE A 120 8.89 -4.20 -8.10
C PHE A 120 8.11 -5.53 -8.07
N ILE A 121 7.63 -5.94 -6.89
CA ILE A 121 6.74 -7.11 -6.76
C ILE A 121 5.41 -6.85 -7.46
N ALA A 122 4.81 -5.67 -7.24
CA ALA A 122 3.53 -5.30 -7.84
C ALA A 122 3.61 -5.22 -9.38
N MET A 123 4.76 -4.83 -9.94
CA MET A 123 5.01 -4.85 -11.38
C MET A 123 5.10 -6.25 -11.99
N GLY A 124 5.17 -7.32 -11.17
CA GLY A 124 5.34 -8.69 -11.63
C GLY A 124 6.74 -9.03 -12.14
N GLY A 125 7.71 -8.11 -12.04
CA GLY A 125 9.10 -8.31 -12.48
C GLY A 125 9.99 -9.05 -11.46
N PHE A 126 9.55 -9.14 -10.20
CA PHE A 126 10.22 -9.89 -9.14
C PHE A 126 9.22 -10.87 -8.51
N SER A 127 9.31 -12.14 -8.88
CA SER A 127 8.58 -13.23 -8.21
C SER A 127 9.42 -13.74 -7.05
N VAL A 128 9.48 -12.98 -5.95
CA VAL A 128 9.87 -13.61 -4.67
C VAL A 128 8.64 -14.38 -4.21
N VAL A 129 8.61 -15.67 -4.52
CA VAL A 129 7.59 -16.59 -3.99
C VAL A 129 7.89 -16.79 -2.50
N VAL A 130 7.54 -15.79 -1.70
CA VAL A 130 7.42 -15.96 -0.25
C VAL A 130 6.05 -16.57 -0.05
N SER A 131 6.00 -17.85 0.30
CA SER A 131 4.70 -18.47 0.56
C SER A 131 4.01 -17.74 1.72
N ASP A 132 2.67 -17.67 1.68
CA ASP A 132 1.88 -17.06 2.75
C ASP A 132 2.22 -17.68 4.12
N ALA A 133 2.63 -18.95 4.13
CA ALA A 133 3.14 -19.65 5.30
C ALA A 133 4.44 -19.03 5.84
N VAL A 134 5.40 -18.65 4.99
CA VAL A 134 6.65 -18.01 5.42
C VAL A 134 6.40 -16.61 6.00
N ILE A 135 5.50 -15.84 5.39
CA ILE A 135 5.09 -14.53 5.93
C ILE A 135 4.41 -14.70 7.30
N GLY A 136 3.50 -15.68 7.43
CA GLY A 136 2.85 -16.01 8.69
C GLY A 136 3.82 -16.45 9.79
N ILE A 137 4.81 -17.28 9.45
CA ILE A 137 5.86 -17.73 10.38
C ILE A 137 6.70 -16.54 10.85
N ILE A 138 7.14 -15.65 9.95
CA ILE A 138 7.91 -14.46 10.31
C ILE A 138 7.09 -13.55 11.24
N PHE A 139 5.81 -13.35 10.94
CA PHE A 139 4.91 -12.53 11.77
C PHE A 139 4.74 -13.11 13.18
N ILE A 140 4.54 -14.43 13.31
CA ILE A 140 4.43 -15.12 14.60
C ILE A 140 5.75 -15.00 15.39
N ILE A 141 6.90 -15.17 14.73
CA ILE A 141 8.21 -15.02 15.38
C ILE A 141 8.41 -13.60 15.91
N ILE A 142 8.00 -12.57 15.15
CA ILE A 142 8.10 -11.17 15.59
C ILE A 142 7.19 -10.92 16.79
N ILE A 143 5.93 -11.39 16.77
CA ILE A 143 5.02 -11.24 17.91
C ILE A 143 5.57 -11.97 19.13
N MET A 144 6.08 -13.18 18.98
CA MET A 144 6.69 -13.93 20.07
C MET A 144 7.90 -13.21 20.65
N ALA A 145 8.78 -12.67 19.82
CA ALA A 145 9.95 -11.93 20.27
C ALA A 145 9.56 -10.67 21.06
N ILE A 146 8.54 -9.94 20.59
CA ILE A 146 7.99 -8.77 21.30
C ILE A 146 7.32 -9.18 22.62
N ALA A 147 6.54 -10.25 22.62
CA ALA A 147 5.88 -10.77 23.82
C ALA A 147 6.91 -11.23 24.88
N VAL A 148 7.95 -11.96 24.45
CA VAL A 148 9.05 -12.38 25.33
C VAL A 148 9.82 -11.18 25.85
N TYR A 149 10.11 -10.17 25.01
CA TYR A 149 10.75 -8.94 25.45
C TYR A 149 9.90 -8.16 26.45
N PHE A 150 8.59 -8.09 26.25
CA PHE A 150 7.67 -7.40 27.16
C PHE A 150 7.56 -8.12 28.51
N ILE A 151 7.48 -9.46 28.50
CA ILE A 151 7.39 -10.28 29.72
C ILE A 151 8.72 -10.31 30.47
N ALA A 152 9.83 -10.55 29.78
CA ALA A 152 11.16 -10.61 30.38
C ALA A 152 11.73 -9.23 30.74
N GLY A 153 11.30 -8.17 30.04
CA GLY A 153 11.70 -6.79 30.31
C GLY A 153 11.05 -6.17 31.55
N ASN A 154 9.95 -6.75 32.03
CA ASN A 154 9.22 -6.28 33.23
C ASN A 154 9.74 -6.92 34.54
N SER A 155 10.91 -7.56 34.50
CA SER A 155 11.58 -8.27 35.62
C SER A 155 12.62 -7.40 36.36
N LYS A 156 12.57 -6.07 36.25
CA LYS A 156 13.39 -5.16 37.05
C LYS A 156 12.57 -3.99 37.56
#